data_AF-A0A6A4H5P3-F1
#
_entry.id   AF-A0A6A4H5P3-F1
#
_cell.length_a   1.000
_cell.length_b   1.000
_cell.length_c   1.000
_cell.angle_alpha   90.00
_cell.angle_beta   90.00
_cell.angle_gamma   90.00
#
_symmetry.space_group_name_H-M   'P 1'
#
loop_
_entity.id
_entity.type
_entity.pdbx_description
1 polymer ?
#
loop_
_entity_poly.entity_id
_entity_poly.type
_entity_poly.pdbx_seq_one_letter_code
_entity_poly.pdbx_strand_id
1 'polypeptide(L)'
;MFLISFLQLYVVVVSPFICLFPLSAFCPSLLFALSMLPSSLPLVILPRLVLVSSSSFNPVDKRTETTESTGKLKRVTKGMTGIIIELCSRNKTEELENKSKQKEPIGLLAIFDPPREDTKQTIDGAMALGVKGLGHLCAMTGDGANGAPVLSCANVGFAVEGATDAARGAADIVLTEPGLSTIVHAIRAVRFSVKLPLNSSTIVGNV
;
A
#
# COMPACT_ATOMS: atom_id res chain seq x y z
N MET A 1 6.05 31.26 6.92
CA MET A 1 6.26 30.70 8.27
C MET A 1 5.97 29.20 8.18
N PHE A 2 6.96 28.40 7.76
CA PHE A 2 6.79 26.96 7.58
C PHE A 2 6.87 26.27 8.94
N LEU A 3 5.75 25.74 9.42
CA LEU A 3 5.70 24.89 10.60
C LEU A 3 6.46 23.59 10.28
N ILE A 4 7.70 23.47 10.73
CA ILE A 4 8.41 22.20 10.76
C ILE A 4 7.76 21.39 11.88
N SER A 5 6.81 20.53 11.52
CA SER A 5 6.15 19.62 12.45
C SER A 5 7.14 18.51 12.82
N PHE A 6 7.78 18.62 13.99
CA PHE A 6 8.68 17.60 14.53
C PHE A 6 7.88 16.35 14.94
N LEU A 7 7.60 15.45 13.99
CA LEU A 7 7.06 14.12 14.32
C LEU A 7 8.16 13.29 14.98
N GLN A 8 8.11 13.18 16.31
CA GLN A 8 8.94 12.26 17.08
C GLN A 8 8.26 10.88 17.06
N LEU A 9 8.91 9.89 16.47
CA LEU A 9 8.45 8.50 16.45
C LEU A 9 9.36 7.63 17.30
N TYR A 10 8.76 6.77 18.12
CA TYR A 10 9.43 5.64 18.75
C TYR A 10 9.01 4.37 18.02
N VAL A 11 9.99 3.51 17.73
CA VAL A 11 9.76 2.17 17.19
C VAL A 11 9.80 1.21 18.36
N VAL A 12 8.67 0.55 18.66
CA VAL A 12 8.64 -0.54 19.63
C VAL A 12 8.58 -1.83 18.83
N VAL A 13 9.66 -2.59 18.85
CA VAL A 13 9.72 -3.91 18.20
C VAL A 13 9.27 -4.95 19.23
N VAL A 14 8.04 -5.43 19.10
CA VAL A 14 7.53 -6.58 19.86
C VAL A 14 7.39 -7.71 18.86
N SER A 15 8.40 -8.57 18.74
CA SER A 15 8.39 -9.76 17.87
C SER A 15 7.01 -10.43 17.84
N PRO A 16 6.36 -10.67 16.67
CA PRO A 16 6.79 -10.40 15.29
C PRO A 16 6.26 -9.08 14.69
N PHE A 17 5.66 -8.21 15.49
CA PHE A 17 5.02 -6.96 15.04
C PHE A 17 5.91 -5.73 15.29
N ILE A 18 6.19 -4.97 14.24
CA ILE A 18 6.83 -3.66 14.34
C ILE A 18 5.72 -2.63 14.54
N CYS A 19 5.60 -2.08 15.74
CA CYS A 19 4.63 -1.02 16.04
C CYS A 19 5.33 0.34 16.06
N LEU A 20 4.87 1.26 15.20
CA LEU A 20 5.33 2.65 15.13
C LEU A 20 4.35 3.52 15.92
N PHE A 21 4.80 4.19 16.98
CA PHE A 21 3.94 5.07 17.78
C PHE A 21 4.37 6.55 17.63
N PRO A 22 3.44 7.46 17.28
CA PRO A 22 3.67 8.90 17.34
C PRO A 22 3.67 9.40 18.80
N LEU A 23 4.46 10.44 19.11
CA LEU A 23 4.62 10.98 20.47
C LEU A 23 3.30 11.37 21.17
N SER A 24 2.29 11.77 20.41
CA SER A 24 0.96 12.13 20.95
C SER A 24 0.18 10.95 21.53
N ALA A 25 0.64 9.71 21.29
CA ALA A 25 0.01 8.48 21.78
C ALA A 25 0.65 7.93 23.07
N PHE A 26 1.62 8.61 23.67
CA PHE A 26 2.16 8.27 24.99
C PHE A 26 1.17 8.66 26.10
N CYS A 27 0.05 7.95 26.16
CA CYS A 27 -0.85 7.96 27.31
C CYS A 27 -0.31 7.03 28.41
N PRO A 28 -0.58 7.31 29.69
CA PRO A 28 -0.22 6.42 30.82
C PRO A 28 -0.71 4.97 30.63
N SER A 29 -1.81 4.79 29.88
CA SER A 29 -2.37 3.49 29.52
C SER A 29 -1.47 2.65 28.59
N LEU A 30 -0.71 3.27 27.68
CA LEU A 30 0.24 2.56 26.81
C LEU A 30 1.45 2.07 27.61
N LEU A 31 1.92 2.88 28.57
CA LEU A 31 3.01 2.49 29.49
C LEU A 31 2.60 1.30 30.36
N PHE A 32 1.34 1.30 30.83
CA PHE A 32 0.77 0.18 31.59
C PHE A 32 0.63 -1.08 30.73
N ALA A 33 0.19 -0.96 29.48
CA ALA A 33 0.10 -2.08 28.54
C ALA A 33 1.48 -2.70 28.23
N LEU A 34 2.53 -1.86 28.11
CA LEU A 34 3.90 -2.34 27.90
C LEU A 34 4.48 -3.04 29.13
N SER A 35 4.05 -2.69 30.35
CA SER A 35 4.46 -3.40 31.59
C SER A 35 3.83 -4.79 31.77
N MET A 36 2.77 -5.10 31.00
CA MET A 36 2.08 -6.40 31.01
C MET A 36 2.66 -7.39 29.99
N LEU A 37 3.65 -6.98 29.18
CA LEU A 37 4.34 -7.87 28.26
C LEU A 37 5.28 -8.80 29.04
N PRO A 38 5.34 -10.11 28.68
CA PRO A 38 6.20 -11.07 29.36
C PRO A 38 7.68 -10.65 29.23
N SER A 39 8.42 -10.76 30.34
CA SER A 39 9.81 -10.36 30.52
C SER A 39 10.83 -11.08 29.62
N SER A 40 10.38 -11.97 28.73
CA SER A 40 11.19 -12.71 27.77
C SER A 40 11.29 -12.05 26.38
N LEU A 41 10.59 -10.94 26.14
CA LEU A 41 10.65 -10.21 24.87
C LEU A 41 11.64 -9.04 24.97
N PRO A 42 12.69 -8.97 24.11
CA PRO A 42 13.64 -7.87 24.13
C PRO A 42 12.97 -6.59 23.65
N LEU A 43 12.61 -5.70 24.58
CA LEU A 43 12.07 -4.39 24.27
C LEU A 43 13.23 -3.45 23.89
N VAL A 44 13.50 -3.35 22.58
CA VAL A 44 14.54 -2.44 22.05
C VAL A 44 13.92 -1.07 21.80
N ILE A 45 14.14 -0.13 22.72
CA ILE A 45 13.82 1.28 22.50
C ILE A 45 14.94 1.87 21.63
N LEU A 46 14.66 2.06 20.34
CA LEU A 46 15.61 2.70 19.45
C LEU A 46 15.77 4.19 19.82
N PRO A 47 16.99 4.76 19.72
CA PRO A 47 17.23 6.16 20.04
C PRO A 47 16.41 7.09 19.14
N ARG A 48 16.09 8.26 19.68
CA ARG A 48 15.28 9.34 19.08
C ARG A 48 15.72 9.68 17.65
N LEU A 49 15.06 9.11 16.63
CA LEU A 49 15.34 9.40 15.22
C LEU A 49 14.79 10.80 14.89
N VAL A 50 15.66 11.70 14.46
CA VAL A 50 15.26 13.04 13.98
C VAL A 50 15.30 13.03 12.45
N LEU A 51 14.12 12.99 11.83
CA LEU A 51 14.00 13.07 10.37
C LEU A 51 14.15 14.51 9.92
N VAL A 52 15.14 14.79 9.07
CA VAL A 52 15.43 16.12 8.52
C VAL A 52 14.62 16.38 7.25
N SER A 53 14.54 15.37 6.38
CA SER A 53 13.81 15.47 5.12
C SER A 53 13.44 14.08 4.60
N SER A 54 12.20 13.88 4.18
CA SER A 54 11.77 12.70 3.44
C SER A 54 11.39 13.09 2.02
N SER A 55 11.74 12.23 1.06
CA SER A 55 11.23 12.25 -0.30
C SER A 55 10.17 11.16 -0.41
N SER A 56 8.97 11.52 -0.88
CA SER A 56 7.89 10.55 -1.09
C SER A 56 8.24 9.56 -2.20
N PHE A 57 7.52 8.44 -2.23
CA PHE A 57 7.67 7.45 -3.30
C PHE A 57 7.34 8.07 -4.65
N ASN A 58 8.26 7.93 -5.60
CA ASN A 58 8.03 8.28 -7.00
C ASN A 58 7.96 6.98 -7.83
N PRO A 59 6.88 6.74 -8.60
CA PRO A 59 6.74 5.53 -9.43
C PRO A 59 7.84 5.39 -10.50
N VAL A 60 8.48 6.49 -10.92
CA VAL A 60 9.61 6.46 -11.86
C VAL A 60 10.88 5.98 -11.15
N ASP A 61 11.18 6.56 -9.99
CA ASP A 61 12.41 6.23 -9.24
C ASP A 61 12.30 4.90 -8.47
N LYS A 62 11.06 4.42 -8.25
CA LYS A 62 10.72 3.21 -7.48
C LYS A 62 11.46 3.12 -6.14
N ARG A 63 11.70 4.29 -5.52
CA ARG A 63 12.46 4.46 -4.29
C ARG A 63 11.89 5.60 -3.45
N THR A 64 12.18 5.53 -2.16
CA THR A 64 11.88 6.53 -1.15
C THR A 64 13.17 6.77 -0.39
N GLU A 65 13.55 8.04 -0.20
CA GLU A 65 14.77 8.42 0.52
C GLU A 65 14.45 9.34 1.68
N THR A 66 15.05 9.07 2.84
CA THR A 66 14.89 9.85 4.05
C THR A 66 16.26 10.19 4.63
N THR A 67 16.40 11.43 5.06
CA THR A 67 17.60 11.94 5.72
C THR A 67 17.35 12.10 7.20
N GLU A 68 18.24 11.57 8.02
CA GLU A 68 18.15 11.56 9.47
C GLU A 68 19.37 12.26 10.08
N SER A 69 19.18 12.95 11.21
CA SER A 69 20.22 13.64 11.97
C SER A 69 20.31 13.15 13.43
N THR A 70 20.56 11.86 13.64
CA THR A 70 21.02 11.35 14.94
C THR A 70 22.54 11.48 15.06
N GLY A 71 22.99 12.70 15.36
CA GLY A 71 24.41 13.05 15.55
C GLY A 71 25.25 13.17 14.27
N LYS A 72 24.97 12.38 13.23
CA LYS A 72 25.58 12.50 11.88
C LYS A 72 24.49 12.43 10.82
N LEU A 73 24.55 13.31 9.83
CA LEU A 73 23.65 13.29 8.68
C LEU A 73 23.79 11.96 7.93
N LYS A 74 22.77 11.11 8.01
CA LYS A 74 22.68 9.82 7.33
C LYS A 74 21.50 9.85 6.36
N ARG A 75 21.68 9.27 5.18
CA ARG A 75 20.61 9.07 4.20
C ARG A 75 20.30 7.60 4.09
N VAL A 76 19.03 7.26 4.26
CA VAL A 76 18.50 5.92 4.16
C VAL A 76 17.57 5.88 2.95
N THR A 77 17.72 4.88 2.09
CA THR A 77 16.88 4.69 0.91
C THR A 77 16.27 3.30 0.95
N LYS A 78 14.97 3.19 0.68
CA LYS A 78 14.26 1.93 0.45
C LYS A 78 13.70 1.97 -0.97
N GLY A 79 13.75 0.85 -1.69
CA GLY A 79 13.23 0.78 -3.05
C GLY A 79 13.36 -0.61 -3.64
N MET A 80 13.07 -0.71 -4.94
CA MET A 80 13.23 -1.95 -5.71
C MET A 80 14.70 -2.40 -5.74
N THR A 81 14.95 -3.70 -5.55
CA THR A 81 16.29 -4.29 -5.46
C THR A 81 17.23 -3.85 -6.59
N GLY A 82 16.77 -3.93 -7.85
CA GLY A 82 17.57 -3.55 -9.01
C GLY A 82 18.04 -2.09 -8.97
N ILE A 83 17.16 -1.17 -8.56
CA ILE A 83 17.48 0.26 -8.44
C ILE A 83 18.48 0.51 -7.31
N ILE A 84 18.32 -0.17 -6.17
CA ILE A 84 19.23 -0.01 -5.04
C ILE A 84 20.61 -0.57 -5.34
N ILE A 85 20.70 -1.74 -5.99
CA ILE A 85 21.98 -2.32 -6.42
C ILE A 85 22.69 -1.36 -7.38
N GLU A 86 21.98 -0.83 -8.38
CA GLU A 86 22.55 0.14 -9.32
C GLU A 86 23.08 1.39 -8.61
N LEU A 87 22.34 1.91 -7.61
CA LEU A 87 22.78 3.06 -6.80
C LEU A 87 24.05 2.78 -5.97
N CYS A 88 24.27 1.52 -5.57
CA CYS A 88 25.48 1.10 -4.88
C CYS A 88 26.66 0.84 -5.85
N SER A 89 26.37 0.42 -7.09
CA SER A 89 27.37 0.05 -8.10
C SER A 89 27.87 1.20 -8.98
N ARG A 90 27.22 2.37 -8.97
CA ARG A 90 27.70 3.54 -9.74
C ARG A 90 29.07 4.01 -9.23
N ASN A 91 30.12 3.73 -10.00
CA ASN A 91 31.43 4.36 -9.86
C ASN A 91 31.25 5.87 -10.05
N LYS A 92 31.44 6.64 -8.99
CA LYS A 92 31.46 8.10 -9.10
C LYS A 92 32.72 8.48 -9.85
N THR A 93 32.59 9.21 -10.95
CA THR A 93 33.71 9.98 -11.50
C THR A 93 34.22 10.95 -10.43
N GLU A 94 35.52 11.21 -10.44
CA GLU A 94 36.29 11.87 -9.37
C GLU A 94 35.78 13.27 -8.97
N GLU A 95 34.93 13.91 -9.79
CA GLU A 95 34.34 15.23 -9.48
C GLU A 95 33.25 15.22 -8.38
N LEU A 96 32.66 14.07 -8.05
CA LEU A 96 31.57 13.95 -7.07
C LEU A 96 31.99 13.39 -5.69
N GLU A 97 33.27 13.08 -5.50
CA GLU A 97 33.80 12.47 -4.26
C GLU A 97 33.58 13.35 -3.01
N ASN A 98 33.55 14.67 -3.17
CA ASN A 98 33.50 15.59 -2.03
C ASN A 98 32.12 15.75 -1.35
N LYS A 99 31.02 15.18 -1.88
CA LYS A 99 29.67 15.45 -1.30
C LYS A 99 28.81 14.23 -0.95
N SER A 100 29.14 13.03 -1.41
CA SER A 100 28.34 11.85 -1.06
C SER A 100 29.22 10.62 -0.90
N LYS A 101 29.23 10.01 0.28
CA LYS A 101 29.86 8.71 0.52
C LYS A 101 29.25 7.62 -0.37
N GLN A 102 30.00 6.57 -0.64
CA GLN A 102 29.50 5.36 -1.30
C GLN A 102 28.28 4.83 -0.53
N LYS A 103 27.23 4.44 -1.26
CA LYS A 103 26.02 3.87 -0.64
C LYS A 103 26.30 2.39 -0.39
N GLU A 104 26.13 1.96 0.85
CA GLU A 104 26.31 0.57 1.24
C GLU A 104 24.95 -0.12 1.38
N PRO A 105 24.77 -1.33 0.82
CA PRO A 105 23.54 -2.09 1.00
C PRO A 105 23.46 -2.60 2.46
N ILE A 106 22.40 -2.21 3.17
CA ILE A 106 22.17 -2.67 4.55
C ILE A 106 21.59 -4.09 4.56
N GLY A 107 20.68 -4.39 3.62
CA GLY A 107 20.03 -5.68 3.51
C GLY A 107 18.78 -5.64 2.63
N LEU A 108 18.20 -6.82 2.41
CA LEU A 108 16.95 -6.98 1.67
C LEU A 108 15.86 -7.47 2.63
N LEU A 109 14.66 -6.89 2.53
CA LEU A 109 13.50 -7.34 3.29
C LEU A 109 12.59 -8.14 2.36
N ALA A 110 12.40 -9.43 2.64
CA ALA A 110 11.40 -10.23 1.98
C ALA A 110 10.01 -9.83 2.49
N ILE A 111 9.10 -9.50 1.58
CA ILE A 111 7.69 -9.20 1.89
C ILE A 111 6.88 -10.42 1.44
N PHE A 112 6.07 -10.95 2.36
CA PHE A 112 5.13 -12.02 2.07
C PHE A 112 3.71 -11.46 2.09
N ASP A 113 2.97 -11.67 1.00
CA ASP A 113 1.58 -11.25 0.86
C ASP A 113 0.70 -12.51 0.80
N PRO A 114 0.16 -12.97 1.95
CA PRO A 114 -0.66 -14.18 1.98
C PRO A 114 -1.98 -13.95 1.22
N PRO A 115 -2.46 -14.92 0.44
CA PRO A 115 -3.77 -14.81 -0.19
C PRO A 115 -4.87 -14.69 0.87
N ARG A 116 -5.91 -13.91 0.57
CA ARG A 116 -7.09 -13.85 1.44
C ARG A 116 -7.78 -15.21 1.47
N GLU A 117 -8.39 -15.55 2.61
CA GLU A 117 -9.04 -16.85 2.85
C GLU A 117 -10.15 -17.16 1.82
N ASP A 118 -10.84 -16.12 1.35
CA ASP A 118 -11.95 -16.19 0.39
C ASP A 118 -11.51 -16.23 -1.08
N THR A 119 -10.23 -15.96 -1.38
CA THR A 119 -9.75 -15.77 -2.76
C THR A 119 -10.02 -17.00 -3.62
N LYS A 120 -9.72 -18.20 -3.11
CA LYS A 120 -9.89 -19.46 -3.85
C LYS A 120 -11.37 -19.71 -4.18
N GLN A 121 -12.22 -19.60 -3.17
CA GLN A 121 -13.67 -19.81 -3.30
C GLN A 121 -14.28 -18.81 -4.28
N THR A 122 -13.79 -17.57 -4.26
CA THR A 122 -14.23 -16.50 -5.14
C THR A 122 -13.84 -16.78 -6.60
N ILE A 123 -12.62 -17.25 -6.86
CA ILE A 123 -12.17 -17.63 -8.20
C ILE A 123 -12.99 -18.82 -8.71
N ASP A 124 -13.19 -19.85 -7.89
CA ASP A 124 -13.99 -21.03 -8.25
C ASP A 124 -15.44 -20.62 -8.56
N GLY A 125 -16.02 -19.71 -7.77
CA GLY A 125 -17.33 -19.12 -8.00
C GLY A 125 -17.42 -18.33 -9.31
N ALA A 126 -16.42 -17.51 -9.62
CA ALA A 126 -16.34 -16.77 -10.88
C ALA A 126 -16.23 -17.72 -12.10
N MET A 127 -15.46 -18.80 -11.97
CA MET A 127 -15.32 -19.83 -13.00
C MET A 127 -16.63 -20.59 -13.22
N ALA A 128 -17.37 -20.90 -12.15
CA ALA A 128 -18.72 -21.49 -12.23
C ALA A 128 -19.73 -20.56 -12.89
N LEU A 129 -19.55 -19.24 -12.76
CA LEU A 129 -20.33 -18.22 -13.49
C LEU A 129 -19.94 -18.12 -14.97
N GLY A 130 -18.95 -18.89 -15.45
CA GLY A 130 -18.53 -18.91 -16.84
C GLY A 130 -17.64 -17.73 -17.24
N VAL A 131 -16.99 -17.07 -16.28
CA VAL A 131 -15.98 -16.02 -16.54
C VAL A 131 -14.66 -16.70 -16.96
N LYS A 132 -14.65 -17.34 -18.14
CA LYS A 132 -13.43 -17.89 -18.75
C LYS A 132 -13.00 -16.98 -19.90
N GLY A 133 -11.68 -16.77 -20.03
CA GLY A 133 -11.06 -15.95 -21.07
C GLY A 133 -11.32 -16.53 -22.46
N LEU A 134 -12.40 -16.07 -23.10
CA LEU A 134 -12.82 -16.47 -24.44
C LEU A 134 -13.17 -15.22 -25.26
N GLY A 135 -12.23 -14.29 -25.44
CA GLY A 135 -12.42 -13.13 -26.34
C GLY A 135 -13.61 -12.21 -26.04
N HIS A 136 -14.21 -12.32 -24.85
CA HIS A 136 -15.40 -11.60 -24.41
C HIS A 136 -15.03 -10.48 -23.45
N LEU A 137 -15.90 -9.45 -23.44
CA LEU A 137 -15.99 -8.33 -22.50
C LEU A 137 -15.01 -8.41 -21.32
N CYS A 138 -13.98 -7.56 -21.34
CA CYS A 138 -12.94 -7.49 -20.33
C CYS A 138 -13.32 -6.52 -19.21
N ALA A 139 -13.30 -7.01 -17.98
CA ALA A 139 -13.33 -6.17 -16.79
C ALA A 139 -11.92 -6.00 -16.24
N MET A 140 -11.51 -4.78 -15.91
CA MET A 140 -10.18 -4.50 -15.36
C MET A 140 -10.30 -3.75 -14.04
N THR A 141 -9.40 -4.05 -13.10
CA THR A 141 -9.31 -3.35 -11.81
C THR A 141 -8.09 -2.43 -11.79
N GLY A 142 -8.19 -1.32 -11.04
CA GLY A 142 -7.09 -0.38 -10.89
C GLY A 142 -7.25 0.51 -9.67
N ASP A 143 -6.12 0.96 -9.14
CA ASP A 143 -6.00 1.78 -7.94
C ASP A 143 -5.24 3.10 -8.22
N GLY A 144 -4.21 3.05 -9.04
CA GLY A 144 -3.35 4.19 -9.36
C GLY A 144 -3.77 5.00 -10.59
N ALA A 145 -3.30 6.26 -10.66
CA ALA A 145 -3.52 7.14 -11.81
C ALA A 145 -2.98 6.56 -13.13
N ASN A 146 -1.92 5.74 -13.07
CA ASN A 146 -1.38 5.05 -14.24
C ASN A 146 -2.34 4.00 -14.81
N GLY A 147 -3.30 3.51 -14.02
CA GLY A 147 -4.33 2.56 -14.43
C GLY A 147 -5.53 3.22 -15.11
N ALA A 148 -5.71 4.54 -14.99
CA ALA A 148 -6.84 5.27 -15.58
C ALA A 148 -7.06 5.01 -17.09
N PRO A 149 -6.04 5.07 -17.98
CA PRO A 149 -6.26 4.78 -19.40
C PRO A 149 -6.65 3.32 -19.66
N VAL A 150 -6.20 2.40 -18.81
CA VAL A 150 -6.54 0.97 -18.94
C VAL A 150 -7.99 0.73 -18.50
N LEU A 151 -8.43 1.39 -17.42
CA LEU A 151 -9.82 1.35 -16.95
C LEU A 151 -10.77 1.92 -18.00
N SER A 152 -10.41 3.05 -18.63
CA SER A 152 -11.21 3.67 -19.69
C SER A 152 -11.27 2.87 -20.99
N CYS A 153 -10.28 2.02 -21.27
CA CYS A 153 -10.26 1.15 -22.45
C CYS A 153 -10.91 -0.22 -22.20
N ALA A 154 -11.15 -0.59 -20.95
CA ALA A 154 -11.82 -1.83 -20.59
C ALA A 154 -13.31 -1.77 -20.97
N ASN A 155 -13.97 -2.93 -21.06
CA ASN A 155 -15.42 -2.94 -21.24
C ASN A 155 -16.15 -2.56 -19.95
N VAL A 156 -15.55 -2.88 -18.81
CA VAL A 156 -15.97 -2.41 -17.48
C VAL A 156 -14.72 -2.14 -16.64
N GLY A 157 -14.52 -0.89 -16.22
CA GLY A 157 -13.47 -0.49 -15.29
C GLY A 157 -13.94 -0.53 -13.84
N PHE A 158 -13.17 -1.16 -12.96
CA PHE A 158 -13.38 -1.20 -11.51
C PHE A 158 -12.28 -0.43 -10.79
N ALA A 159 -12.64 0.66 -10.11
CA ALA A 159 -11.75 1.30 -9.14
C ALA A 159 -11.90 0.61 -7.79
N VAL A 160 -10.79 0.16 -7.19
CA VAL A 160 -10.80 -0.49 -5.87
C VAL A 160 -10.99 0.51 -4.73
N GLU A 161 -11.37 0.01 -3.57
CA GLU A 161 -11.39 0.81 -2.33
C GLU A 161 -9.99 1.40 -2.07
N GLY A 162 -9.92 2.69 -1.73
CA GLY A 162 -8.66 3.41 -1.59
C GLY A 162 -7.98 3.85 -2.90
N ALA A 163 -8.58 3.62 -4.07
CA ALA A 163 -8.04 4.09 -5.35
C ALA A 163 -7.90 5.63 -5.41
N THR A 164 -6.96 6.11 -6.21
CA THR A 164 -6.75 7.53 -6.50
C THR A 164 -7.96 8.15 -7.21
N ASP A 165 -8.19 9.45 -7.05
CA ASP A 165 -9.30 10.15 -7.71
C ASP A 165 -9.24 10.04 -9.25
N ALA A 166 -8.02 9.98 -9.80
CA ALA A 166 -7.80 9.73 -11.23
C ALA A 166 -8.30 8.35 -11.67
N ALA A 167 -8.08 7.30 -10.88
CA ALA A 167 -8.58 5.96 -11.17
C ALA A 167 -10.10 5.88 -11.00
N ARG A 168 -10.66 6.51 -9.94
CA ARG A 168 -12.11 6.56 -9.71
C ARG A 168 -12.85 7.30 -10.83
N GLY A 169 -12.29 8.42 -11.30
CA GLY A 169 -12.88 9.20 -12.39
C GLY A 169 -12.84 8.51 -13.75
N ALA A 170 -11.95 7.53 -13.93
CA ALA A 170 -11.83 6.75 -15.16
C ALA A 170 -12.54 5.39 -15.12
N ALA A 171 -13.06 4.97 -13.96
CA ALA A 171 -13.74 3.69 -13.78
C ALA A 171 -15.26 3.83 -13.95
N ASP A 172 -15.91 2.75 -14.41
CA ASP A 172 -17.37 2.67 -14.48
C ASP A 172 -17.99 2.36 -13.12
N ILE A 173 -17.29 1.56 -12.30
CA ILE A 173 -17.74 1.12 -10.98
C ILE A 173 -16.64 1.39 -9.95
N VAL A 174 -17.02 2.00 -8.83
CA VAL A 174 -16.12 2.21 -7.67
C VAL A 174 -16.52 1.25 -6.57
N LEU A 175 -15.59 0.41 -6.14
CA LEU A 175 -15.79 -0.53 -5.04
C LEU A 175 -15.62 0.20 -3.70
N THR A 176 -16.59 0.05 -2.82
CA THR A 176 -16.55 0.60 -1.45
C THR A 176 -15.84 -0.31 -0.46
N GLU A 177 -15.60 -1.57 -0.84
CA GLU A 177 -14.92 -2.56 -0.01
C GLU A 177 -13.78 -3.23 -0.79
N PRO A 178 -12.64 -3.52 -0.15
CA PRO A 178 -11.54 -4.21 -0.79
C PRO A 178 -11.81 -5.71 -0.88
N GLY A 179 -11.48 -6.31 -2.02
CA GLY A 179 -11.52 -7.77 -2.18
C GLY A 179 -12.07 -8.22 -3.52
N LEU A 180 -11.68 -9.44 -3.92
CA LEU A 180 -12.19 -10.06 -5.14
C LEU A 180 -13.66 -10.48 -4.99
N SER A 181 -14.07 -10.83 -3.77
CA SER A 181 -15.43 -11.26 -3.43
C SER A 181 -16.45 -10.18 -3.80
N THR A 182 -16.17 -8.92 -3.51
CA THR A 182 -17.02 -7.77 -3.86
C THR A 182 -17.34 -7.70 -5.35
N ILE A 183 -16.36 -8.01 -6.21
CA ILE A 183 -16.55 -8.02 -7.68
C ILE A 183 -17.47 -9.17 -8.09
N VAL A 184 -17.28 -10.36 -7.53
CA VAL A 184 -18.15 -11.52 -7.82
C VAL A 184 -19.57 -11.29 -7.31
N HIS A 185 -19.74 -10.65 -6.15
CA HIS A 185 -21.05 -10.24 -5.64
C HIS A 185 -21.73 -9.24 -6.57
N ALA A 186 -21.02 -8.23 -7.08
CA ALA A 186 -21.55 -7.27 -8.05
C ALA A 186 -22.02 -7.98 -9.34
N ILE A 187 -21.22 -8.89 -9.89
CA ILE A 187 -21.59 -9.67 -11.09
C ILE A 187 -22.84 -10.53 -10.82
N ARG A 188 -22.93 -11.17 -9.65
CA ARG A 188 -24.10 -11.96 -9.25
C ARG A 188 -25.35 -11.11 -9.13
N ALA A 189 -25.24 -9.94 -8.51
CA ALA A 189 -26.36 -9.01 -8.34
C ALA A 189 -26.88 -8.53 -9.70
N VAL A 190 -26.00 -8.12 -10.62
CA VAL A 190 -26.38 -7.72 -11.98
C VAL A 190 -27.08 -8.85 -12.73
N ARG A 191 -26.53 -10.08 -12.66
CA ARG A 191 -27.15 -11.24 -13.32
C ARG A 191 -28.51 -11.60 -12.74
N PHE A 192 -28.70 -11.42 -11.43
CA PHE A 192 -29.99 -11.63 -10.79
C PHE A 192 -31.00 -10.58 -11.28
N SER A 193 -30.62 -9.30 -11.29
CA SER A 193 -31.47 -8.20 -11.75
C SER A 193 -31.89 -8.33 -13.22
N VAL A 194 -30.98 -8.74 -14.12
CA VAL A 194 -31.30 -8.92 -15.55
C VAL A 194 -32.23 -10.11 -15.80
N LYS A 195 -32.25 -11.11 -14.89
CA LYS A 195 -33.07 -12.32 -15.05
C LYS A 195 -34.48 -12.17 -14.49
N LEU A 196 -34.74 -11.15 -13.69
CA LEU A 196 -36.08 -10.82 -13.24
C LEU A 196 -36.85 -10.17 -14.41
N PRO A 197 -38.04 -10.68 -14.79
CA PRO A 197 -38.91 -9.91 -15.67
C PRO A 197 -39.21 -8.58 -14.97
N LEU A 198 -39.11 -7.47 -15.69
CA LEU A 198 -39.46 -6.11 -15.25
C LEU A 198 -40.95 -6.02 -14.92
N ASN A 199 -41.38 -6.67 -13.84
CA ASN A 199 -42.75 -6.69 -13.39
C ASN A 199 -42.81 -6.77 -11.87
N SER A 200 -42.15 -5.81 -11.22
CA SER A 200 -42.45 -5.42 -9.85
C SER A 200 -41.82 -4.06 -9.59
N SER A 201 -42.66 -3.04 -9.66
CA SER A 201 -42.49 -1.78 -8.97
C SER A 201 -42.05 -2.03 -7.53
N THR A 202 -40.76 -1.84 -7.23
CA THR A 202 -40.15 -1.41 -5.95
C THR A 202 -38.67 -1.74 -5.99
N ILE A 203 -37.80 -0.78 -6.30
CA ILE A 203 -36.53 -0.55 -5.58
C ILE A 203 -36.27 0.96 -5.62
N VAL A 204 -36.92 1.68 -4.70
CA VAL A 204 -36.34 2.90 -4.14
C VAL A 204 -35.56 2.42 -2.92
N GLY A 205 -34.24 2.48 -2.98
CA GLY A 205 -33.34 2.11 -1.89
C GLY A 205 -32.22 3.15 -1.83
N ASN A 206 -32.37 4.05 -0.87
CA ASN A 206 -31.59 5.22 -0.47
C ASN A 206 -30.12 5.38 -0.94
N VAL A 207 -29.87 6.65 -1.27
CA VAL A 207 -28.62 7.44 -1.22
C VAL A 207 -27.67 7.04 -0.08
#